data_AF-A0A8T6ZK39-F1
#
_entry.id   AF-A0A8T6ZK39-F1
#
_cell.length_a   1.000
_cell.length_b   1.000
_cell.length_c   1.000
_cell.angle_alpha   90.00
_cell.angle_beta   90.00
_cell.angle_gamma   90.00
#
_symmetry.space_group_name_H-M   'P 1'
#
loop_
_entity.id
_entity.type
_entity.pdbx_description
1 polymer ?
#
loop_
_entity_poly.entity_id
_entity_poly.type
_entity_poly.pdbx_seq_one_letter_code
_entity_poly.pdbx_strand_id
1 'polypeptide(L)'
;MKDMKVAMQGAMASTTMPELSGYVARLERDAQQASRQTYRDDQRTYDDGMQALRQQLAEVDQAIRVNDMNSAKKALHEINDTRKHYHHLLG
;
A
#
# COMPACT_ATOMS: atom_id res chain seq x y z
N MET A 1 7.59 2.95 6.32
CA MET A 1 6.77 1.74 6.60
C MET A 1 5.69 1.94 7.66
N LYS A 2 5.96 2.65 8.77
CA LYS A 2 4.97 2.86 9.83
C LYS A 2 3.73 3.62 9.35
N ASP A 3 3.90 4.72 8.60
CA ASP A 3 2.78 5.51 8.10
C ASP A 3 1.92 4.73 7.11
N MET A 4 2.55 4.01 6.17
CA MET A 4 1.86 3.08 5.28
C MET A 4 1.04 2.04 6.06
N LYS A 5 1.56 1.49 7.16
CA LYS A 5 0.81 0.54 8.00
C LYS A 5 -0.44 1.19 8.59
N VAL A 6 -0.33 2.43 9.08
CA VAL A 6 -1.48 3.18 9.62
C VAL A 6 -2.51 3.48 8.53
N ALA A 7 -2.07 3.96 7.36
CA ALA A 7 -2.95 4.21 6.23
C ALA A 7 -3.67 2.94 5.78
N MET A 8 -2.95 1.82 5.68
CA MET A 8 -3.50 0.51 5.34
C MET A 8 -4.56 0.03 6.34
N GLN A 9 -4.28 0.15 7.64
CA GLN A 9 -5.24 -0.21 8.69
C GLN A 9 -6.51 0.65 8.63
N GLY A 10 -6.36 1.95 8.38
CA GLY A 10 -7.49 2.85 8.16
C GLY A 10 -8.32 2.45 6.93
N ALA A 11 -7.68 2.12 5.81
CA ALA A 11 -8.36 1.68 4.59
C ALA A 11 -9.13 0.37 4.81
N MET A 12 -8.53 -0.61 5.50
CA MET A 12 -9.20 -1.88 5.82
C MET A 12 -10.40 -1.70 6.78
N ALA A 13 -10.27 -0.78 7.75
CA ALA A 13 -11.32 -0.49 8.73
C ALA A 13 -12.44 0.42 8.19
N SER A 14 -12.24 1.05 7.04
CA SER A 14 -13.22 1.97 6.44
C SER A 14 -14.52 1.26 6.12
N THR A 15 -15.66 1.88 6.43
CA THR A 15 -17.00 1.35 6.13
C THR A 15 -17.64 2.06 4.93
N THR A 16 -17.06 3.19 4.51
CA THR A 16 -17.53 3.98 3.37
C THR A 16 -16.45 4.12 2.30
N MET A 17 -16.88 4.29 1.03
CA MET A 17 -15.94 4.48 -0.09
C MET A 17 -15.11 5.77 0.04
N PRO A 18 -15.67 6.91 0.50
CA PRO A 18 -14.87 8.11 0.72
C PRO A 18 -13.76 7.94 1.77
N GLU A 19 -14.05 7.25 2.89
CA GLU A 19 -13.03 6.94 3.90
C GLU A 19 -11.93 6.04 3.32
N LEU A 20 -12.33 4.96 2.64
CA LEU A 20 -11.39 4.02 2.01
C LEU A 20 -10.49 4.76 1.02
N SER A 21 -11.08 5.57 0.14
CA SER A 21 -10.36 6.35 -0.86
C SER A 21 -9.39 7.35 -0.23
N GLY A 22 -9.79 8.00 0.87
CA GLY A 22 -8.93 8.93 1.60
C GLY A 22 -7.69 8.25 2.19
N TYR A 23 -7.86 7.06 2.77
CA TYR A 23 -6.73 6.28 3.29
C TYR A 23 -5.86 5.68 2.19
N VAL A 24 -6.44 5.23 1.08
CA VAL A 24 -5.67 4.75 -0.08
C VAL A 24 -4.83 5.87 -0.68
N ALA A 25 -5.39 7.06 -0.88
CA ALA A 25 -4.62 8.22 -1.36
C ALA A 25 -3.48 8.61 -0.40
N ARG A 26 -3.66 8.41 0.91
CA ARG A 26 -2.57 8.59 1.89
C ARG A 26 -1.50 7.52 1.71
N LEU A 27 -1.90 6.25 1.59
CA LEU A 27 -0.98 5.13 1.38
C LEU A 27 -0.13 5.31 0.12
N GLU A 28 -0.73 5.79 -0.98
CA GLU A 28 0.00 6.09 -2.21
C GLU A 28 1.05 7.18 -2.01
N ARG A 29 0.70 8.28 -1.32
CA ARG A 29 1.65 9.35 -1.01
C ARG A 29 2.79 8.84 -0.14
N ASP A 30 2.48 8.05 0.88
CA ASP A 30 3.49 7.46 1.77
C ASP A 30 4.43 6.53 0.97
N ALA A 31 3.87 5.71 0.06
CA ALA A 31 4.62 4.83 -0.84
C ALA A 31 5.55 5.61 -1.79
N GLN A 32 5.04 6.68 -2.40
CA GLN A 32 5.83 7.54 -3.28
C GLN A 32 6.96 8.24 -2.52
N GLN A 33 6.70 8.75 -1.31
CA GLN A 33 7.73 9.38 -0.49
C GLN A 33 8.80 8.38 -0.09
N ALA A 34 8.41 7.18 0.33
CA ALA A 34 9.33 6.12 0.69
C ALA A 34 10.19 5.68 -0.50
N SER A 35 9.60 5.48 -1.69
CA SER A 35 10.34 5.06 -2.90
C SER A 35 11.47 6.01 -3.34
N ARG A 36 11.50 7.23 -2.80
CA ARG A 36 12.58 8.22 -3.06
C ARG A 36 13.71 8.16 -2.04
N GLN A 37 13.54 7.39 -0.98
CA GLN A 37 14.53 7.24 0.08
C GLN A 37 15.54 6.16 -0.31
N THR A 38 16.81 6.42 0.00
CA THR A 38 17.85 5.41 -0.11
C THR A 38 17.78 4.48 1.10
N TYR A 39 17.67 3.18 0.85
CA TYR A 39 17.74 2.14 1.87
C TYR A 39 19.18 1.60 1.94
N ARG A 40 19.79 1.74 3.11
CA ARG A 40 21.24 1.57 3.29
C ARG A 40 21.71 0.13 3.15
N ASP A 41 20.90 -0.83 3.57
CA ASP A 41 21.36 -2.21 3.76
C ASP A 41 21.15 -3.06 2.50
N ASP A 42 19.94 -3.02 1.94
CA ASP A 42 19.60 -3.71 0.69
C ASP A 42 18.64 -2.85 -0.16
N GLN A 43 19.22 -1.92 -0.92
CA GLN A 43 18.48 -1.03 -1.80
C GLN A 43 17.68 -1.80 -2.86
N ARG A 44 18.21 -2.91 -3.38
CA ARG A 44 17.57 -3.66 -4.46
C ARG A 44 16.28 -4.30 -3.98
N THR A 45 16.32 -5.01 -2.85
CA THR A 45 15.13 -5.62 -2.25
C THR A 45 14.10 -4.55 -1.85
N TYR A 46 14.57 -3.38 -1.41
CA TYR A 46 13.70 -2.24 -1.13
C TYR A 46 12.98 -1.72 -2.38
N ASP A 47 13.72 -1.50 -3.48
CA ASP A 47 13.16 -1.02 -4.74
C ASP A 47 12.17 -2.02 -5.35
N ASP A 48 12.48 -3.32 -5.29
CA ASP A 48 11.59 -4.39 -5.73
C ASP A 48 10.28 -4.37 -4.92
N GLY A 49 10.38 -4.20 -3.60
CA GLY A 49 9.23 -4.06 -2.71
C GLY A 49 8.39 -2.85 -3.02
N MET A 50 9.03 -1.71 -3.29
CA MET A 50 8.32 -0.48 -3.65
C MET A 50 7.64 -0.56 -5.01
N GLN A 51 8.27 -1.23 -5.98
CA GLN A 51 7.67 -1.47 -7.29
C GLN A 51 6.45 -2.38 -7.19
N ALA A 52 6.52 -3.46 -6.41
CA ALA A 52 5.39 -4.37 -6.19
C ALA A 52 4.21 -3.63 -5.54
N LEU A 53 4.48 -2.84 -4.49
CA LEU A 53 3.47 -1.99 -3.83
C LEU A 53 2.78 -1.05 -4.81
N ARG A 54 3.53 -0.40 -5.71
CA ARG A 54 2.97 0.52 -6.72
C ARG A 54 2.07 -0.20 -7.71
N GLN A 55 2.43 -1.41 -8.14
CA GLN A 55 1.61 -2.18 -9.08
C GLN A 55 0.28 -2.60 -8.44
N GLN A 56 0.31 -3.08 -7.21
CA GLN A 56 -0.89 -3.52 -6.49
C GLN A 56 -1.80 -2.34 -6.11
N LEU A 57 -1.25 -1.16 -5.83
CA LEU A 57 -2.05 0.05 -5.60
C LEU A 57 -2.91 0.42 -6.81
N ALA A 58 -2.44 0.16 -8.03
CA ALA A 58 -3.24 0.39 -9.24
C ALA A 58 -4.49 -0.50 -9.30
N GLU A 59 -4.45 -1.70 -8.70
CA GLU A 59 -5.61 -2.59 -8.62
C GLU A 59 -6.65 -2.08 -7.61
N VAL A 60 -6.19 -1.54 -6.47
CA VAL A 60 -7.06 -0.88 -5.49
C VAL A 60 -7.74 0.34 -6.12
N ASP A 61 -6.97 1.16 -6.84
CA ASP A 61 -7.49 2.32 -7.56
C ASP A 61 -8.56 1.93 -8.57
N GLN A 62 -8.33 0.86 -9.34
CA GLN A 62 -9.31 0.39 -10.30
C GLN A 62 -10.60 -0.06 -9.61
N ALA A 63 -10.51 -0.75 -8.48
CA ALA A 63 -11.66 -1.15 -7.69
C ALA A 63 -12.42 0.06 -7.11
N ILE A 64 -11.71 1.08 -6.62
CA ILE A 64 -12.30 2.34 -6.15
C ILE A 64 -13.05 3.06 -7.28
N ARG A 65 -12.47 3.14 -8.48
CA ARG A 65 -13.10 3.81 -9.64
C ARG A 65 -14.45 3.21 -10.03
N VAL A 66 -14.59 1.89 -9.90
CA VAL A 66 -15.86 1.18 -10.17
C VAL A 66 -16.73 1.05 -8.92
N ASN A 67 -16.37 1.72 -7.83
CA ASN A 67 -17.07 1.70 -6.54
C ASN A 67 -17.21 0.30 -5.93
N ASP A 68 -16.24 -0.59 -6.16
CA ASP A 68 -16.20 -1.94 -5.60
C ASP A 68 -15.33 -1.99 -4.34
N MET A 69 -15.99 -1.82 -3.19
CA MET A 69 -15.32 -1.85 -1.88
C MET A 69 -14.74 -3.22 -1.55
N ASN A 70 -15.39 -4.30 -1.97
CA ASN A 70 -14.96 -5.65 -1.64
C ASN A 70 -13.65 -5.98 -2.37
N SER A 71 -13.60 -5.67 -3.67
CA SER A 71 -12.38 -5.83 -4.46
C SER A 71 -11.26 -4.92 -3.96
N ALA A 72 -11.57 -3.67 -3.60
CA ALA A 72 -10.58 -2.75 -3.04
C ALA A 72 -9.99 -3.29 -1.73
N LYS A 73 -10.82 -3.79 -0.81
CA LYS A 73 -10.37 -4.38 0.47
C LYS A 73 -9.58 -5.67 0.27
N LYS A 74 -9.97 -6.50 -0.70
CA LYS A 74 -9.22 -7.71 -1.05
C LYS A 74 -7.82 -7.34 -1.55
N ALA A 75 -7.70 -6.41 -2.50
CA ALA A 75 -6.42 -5.95 -3.00
C ALA A 75 -5.56 -5.30 -1.87
N LEU A 76 -6.17 -4.52 -0.97
CA LEU A 76 -5.48 -3.97 0.21
C LEU A 76 -4.92 -5.05 1.14
N HIS A 77 -5.62 -6.18 1.29
CA HIS A 77 -5.10 -7.30 2.07
C HIS A 77 -3.81 -7.87 1.44
N GLU A 78 -3.82 -8.07 0.12
CA GLU A 78 -2.66 -8.56 -0.64
C GLU A 78 -1.48 -7.58 -0.59
N ILE A 79 -1.73 -6.27 -0.64
CA ILE A 79 -0.69 -5.26 -0.43
C ILE A 79 -0.11 -5.34 0.98
N ASN A 80 -0.95 -5.52 1.99
CA ASN A 80 -0.46 -5.63 3.36
C ASN A 80 0.46 -6.85 3.55
N ASP A 81 0.17 -7.97 2.89
CA ASP A 81 1.02 -9.16 2.95
C ASP A 81 2.34 -8.94 2.20
N THR A 82 2.29 -8.29 1.05
CA THR A 82 3.49 -7.87 0.29
C THR A 82 4.37 -6.93 1.11
N ARG A 83 3.77 -5.92 1.75
CA ARG A 83 4.47 -5.00 2.66
C ARG A 83 5.14 -5.73 3.82
N LYS A 84 4.47 -6.72 4.42
CA LYS A 84 5.05 -7.54 5.50
C LYS A 84 6.22 -8.39 5.00
N HIS A 85 6.08 -9.00 3.83
CA HIS A 85 7.12 -9.81 3.21
C HIS A 85 8.40 -8.99 3.00
N TYR A 86 8.31 -7.85 2.31
CA TYR A 86 9.48 -7.00 2.07
C TYR A 86 10.03 -6.37 3.35
N HIS A 87 9.17 -6.01 4.32
CA HIS A 87 9.68 -5.57 5.63
C HIS A 87 10.50 -6.65 6.33
N HIS A 88 10.07 -7.91 6.25
CA HIS A 88 10.79 -9.03 6.86
C HIS A 88 12.15 -9.29 6.16
N LEU A 89 12.21 -9.16 4.83
CA LEU A 89 13.47 -9.30 4.09
C LEU A 89 14.49 -8.21 4.43
N LEU A 90 14.02 -7.01 4.80
CA LEU A 90 14.85 -5.83 5.02
C LEU A 90 15.26 -5.59 6.48
N GLY A 91 14.80 -6.42 7.42
CA GLY A 91 15.11 -6.33 8.86
C GLY A 91 14.11 -5.50 9.67
#